data_AF-A0A081CPG7-F1
#
_entry.id   AF-A0A081CPG7-F1
#
_cell.length_a   1.000
_cell.length_b   1.000
_cell.length_c   1.000
_cell.angle_alpha   90.00
_cell.angle_beta   90.00
_cell.angle_gamma   90.00
#
_symmetry.space_group_name_H-M   'P 1'
#
loop_
_entity.id
_entity.type
_entity.pdbx_description
1 polymer ?
#
loop_
_entity_poly.entity_id
_entity_poly.type
_entity_poly.pdbx_seq_one_letter_code
_entity_poly.pdbx_strand_id
1 'polypeptide(L)'
;MISAQALICTVYLVYANVIYAYQGQYVLGQSYNGIDKYSFQTVCNMLAILSGTIAAALYGNVGLKVIYVNTVQSFMKGPALNTPRGRVIWASISVVYWALAFVIASSIPQVQTISGLIAAIAIMNFSYSFPFMLALIFYIKRDAMEGDVPFTPGYAGQRQDTWAQWSRWRRGLFGGHYEYPLLFGKNVVIPGILVKAILLFVTLGAYTLSGLGMYGSGESIKETFESSPAATSFGCAAPV
;
A
#
# COMPACT_ATOMS: atom_id res chain seq x y z
N MET A 1 -13.09 13.25 -3.28
CA MET A 1 -12.34 12.31 -2.41
C MET A 1 -13.13 11.97 -1.15
N ILE A 2 -13.55 12.95 -0.33
CA ILE A 2 -14.32 12.68 0.90
C ILE A 2 -15.66 11.98 0.63
N SER A 3 -16.43 12.43 -0.35
CA SER A 3 -17.72 11.81 -0.72
C SER A 3 -17.58 10.36 -1.20
N ALA A 4 -16.55 10.07 -1.99
CA ALA A 4 -16.26 8.72 -2.46
C ALA A 4 -15.84 7.79 -1.31
N GLN A 5 -14.97 8.27 -0.40
CA GLN A 5 -14.56 7.51 0.77
C GLN A 5 -15.75 7.22 1.70
N ALA A 6 -16.60 8.23 1.94
CA ALA A 6 -17.80 8.05 2.76
C ALA A 6 -18.72 6.99 2.16
N LEU A 7 -18.98 7.03 0.85
CA LEU A 7 -19.79 6.03 0.16
C LEU A 7 -19.22 4.62 0.31
N ILE A 8 -17.92 4.44 0.06
CA ILE A 8 -17.25 3.13 0.18
C ILE A 8 -17.35 2.61 1.61
N CYS A 9 -17.04 3.45 2.60
CA CYS A 9 -17.13 3.08 4.01
C CYS A 9 -18.57 2.68 4.40
N THR A 10 -19.59 3.44 3.97
CA THR A 10 -20.98 3.10 4.25
C THR A 10 -21.37 1.76 3.64
N VAL A 11 -21.06 1.51 2.37
CA VAL A 11 -21.39 0.24 1.70
C VAL A 11 -20.69 -0.94 2.38
N TYR A 12 -19.39 -0.80 2.72
CA TYR A 12 -18.63 -1.85 3.39
C TYR A 12 -19.19 -2.17 4.79
N LEU A 13 -19.51 -1.15 5.59
CA LEU A 13 -20.03 -1.34 6.94
C LEU A 13 -21.44 -1.93 6.93
N VAL A 14 -22.32 -1.45 6.04
CA VAL A 14 -23.68 -2.01 5.91
C VAL A 14 -23.60 -3.47 5.48
N TYR A 15 -22.80 -3.78 4.47
CA TYR A 15 -22.62 -5.15 4.01
C TYR A 15 -22.05 -6.08 5.09
N ALA A 16 -20.99 -5.65 5.78
CA ALA A 16 -20.37 -6.43 6.84
C ALA A 16 -21.33 -6.71 8.00
N ASN A 17 -22.06 -5.70 8.47
CA ASN A 17 -23.03 -5.86 9.56
C ASN A 17 -24.19 -6.79 9.19
N VAL A 18 -24.71 -6.67 7.95
CA VAL A 18 -25.81 -7.52 7.47
C VAL A 18 -25.36 -8.98 7.40
N ILE A 19 -24.24 -9.27 6.75
CA ILE A 19 -23.74 -10.64 6.62
C ILE A 19 -23.39 -11.23 7.98
N TYR A 20 -22.74 -10.45 8.85
CA TYR A 20 -22.39 -10.91 10.19
C TYR A 20 -23.62 -11.18 11.06
N ALA A 21 -24.69 -10.38 10.93
CA ALA A 21 -25.96 -10.63 11.64
C ALA A 21 -26.63 -11.95 11.22
N TYR A 22 -26.47 -12.38 9.97
CA TYR A 22 -27.07 -13.62 9.46
C TYR A 22 -26.19 -14.87 9.66
N GLN A 23 -24.88 -14.76 9.45
CA GLN A 23 -23.95 -15.91 9.48
C GLN A 23 -23.18 -16.02 10.81
N GLY A 24 -23.13 -14.96 11.62
CA GLY A 24 -22.43 -14.93 12.91
C GLY A 24 -20.97 -15.35 12.79
N GLN A 25 -20.56 -16.28 13.65
CA GLN A 25 -19.20 -16.84 13.67
C GLN A 25 -18.87 -17.75 12.48
N TYR A 26 -19.86 -18.14 11.67
CA TYR A 26 -19.68 -19.05 10.52
C TYR A 26 -19.44 -18.30 9.21
N VAL A 27 -19.13 -17.00 9.27
CA VAL A 27 -18.74 -16.20 8.09
C VAL A 27 -17.47 -16.79 7.47
N LEU A 28 -17.57 -17.16 6.20
CA LEU A 28 -16.45 -17.62 5.40
C LEU A 28 -15.69 -16.41 4.83
N GLY A 29 -14.38 -16.57 4.56
CA GLY A 29 -13.54 -15.50 4.01
C GLY A 29 -14.06 -14.92 2.68
N GLN A 30 -14.77 -15.72 1.89
CA GLN A 30 -15.66 -15.24 0.84
C GLN A 30 -17.10 -15.39 1.31
N SER A 31 -17.71 -14.27 1.67
CA SER A 31 -19.06 -14.18 2.24
C SER A 31 -20.15 -14.83 1.38
N TYR A 32 -20.03 -14.76 0.05
CA TYR A 32 -20.99 -15.38 -0.87
C TYR A 32 -20.88 -16.91 -0.95
N ASN A 33 -19.82 -17.52 -0.43
CA ASN A 33 -19.73 -18.99 -0.35
C ASN A 33 -20.61 -19.57 0.76
N GLY A 34 -21.11 -18.75 1.68
CA GLY A 34 -22.08 -19.15 2.70
C GLY A 34 -23.54 -19.03 2.26
N ILE A 35 -23.81 -18.85 0.96
CA ILE A 35 -25.17 -18.76 0.41
C ILE A 35 -25.64 -20.17 0.02
N ASP A 36 -26.72 -20.64 0.64
CA ASP A 36 -27.28 -21.98 0.42
C ASP A 36 -27.80 -22.20 -1.02
N LYS A 37 -28.39 -21.16 -1.64
CA LYS A 37 -28.93 -21.26 -2.99
C LYS A 37 -27.82 -21.24 -4.05
N TYR A 38 -27.53 -22.41 -4.62
CA TYR A 38 -26.51 -22.62 -5.64
C TYR A 38 -26.53 -21.58 -6.78
N SER A 39 -27.70 -21.27 -7.36
CA SER A 39 -27.80 -20.29 -8.45
C SER A 39 -27.27 -18.90 -8.08
N PHE A 40 -27.49 -18.44 -6.84
CA PHE A 40 -26.96 -17.14 -6.40
C PHE A 40 -25.45 -17.19 -6.18
N GLN A 41 -24.94 -18.30 -5.62
CA GLN A 41 -23.51 -18.51 -5.47
C GLN A 41 -22.80 -18.52 -6.84
N THR A 42 -23.37 -19.19 -7.86
CA THR A 42 -22.83 -19.20 -9.22
C THR A 42 -22.76 -17.80 -9.83
N VAL A 43 -23.81 -16.98 -9.68
CA VAL A 43 -23.81 -15.60 -10.18
C VAL A 43 -22.76 -14.75 -9.47
N CYS A 44 -22.64 -14.86 -8.14
CA CYS A 44 -21.61 -14.15 -7.39
C CYS A 44 -20.19 -14.58 -7.81
N ASN A 45 -19.96 -15.87 -8.03
CA ASN A 45 -18.70 -16.39 -8.55
C ASN A 45 -18.37 -15.82 -9.94
N MET A 46 -19.35 -15.79 -10.86
CA MET A 46 -19.16 -15.19 -12.18
C MET A 46 -18.81 -13.70 -12.10
N LEU A 47 -19.52 -12.94 -11.26
CA LEU A 47 -19.24 -11.51 -11.06
C LEU A 47 -17.87 -11.27 -10.41
N ALA A 48 -17.46 -12.12 -9.46
CA ALA A 48 -16.15 -12.05 -8.83
C ALA A 48 -15.02 -12.33 -9.85
N ILE A 49 -15.18 -13.35 -10.69
CA ILE A 49 -14.21 -13.65 -11.76
C ILE A 49 -14.14 -12.50 -12.77
N LEU A 50 -15.29 -11.99 -13.23
CA LEU A 50 -15.35 -10.89 -14.20
C LEU A 50 -14.68 -9.62 -13.64
N SER A 51 -15.10 -9.18 -12.45
CA SER A 51 -14.55 -7.98 -11.82
C SER A 51 -13.06 -8.14 -11.47
N GLY A 52 -12.65 -9.30 -10.96
CA GLY A 52 -11.26 -9.62 -10.67
C GLY A 52 -10.38 -9.62 -11.91
N THR A 53 -10.86 -10.17 -13.03
CA THR A 53 -10.12 -10.20 -14.31
C THR A 53 -9.93 -8.80 -14.88
N ILE A 54 -10.98 -7.97 -14.86
CA ILE A 54 -10.91 -6.58 -15.31
C ILE A 54 -9.92 -5.79 -14.45
N ALA A 55 -10.00 -5.93 -13.12
CA ALA A 55 -9.09 -5.28 -12.19
C ALA A 55 -7.64 -5.73 -12.42
N ALA A 56 -7.40 -7.03 -12.55
CA ALA A 56 -6.06 -7.59 -12.79
C ALA A 56 -5.47 -7.10 -14.12
N ALA A 57 -6.25 -7.06 -15.20
CA ALA A 57 -5.80 -6.55 -16.49
C ALA A 57 -5.48 -5.04 -16.44
N LEU A 58 -6.31 -4.24 -15.77
CA LEU A 58 -6.11 -2.79 -15.66
C LEU A 58 -4.90 -2.46 -14.77
N TYR A 59 -4.87 -2.96 -13.54
CA TYR A 59 -3.80 -2.69 -12.59
C TYR A 59 -2.47 -3.33 -13.01
N GLY A 60 -2.50 -4.54 -13.60
CA GLY A 60 -1.31 -5.19 -14.15
C GLY A 60 -0.68 -4.38 -15.27
N ASN A 61 -1.47 -3.87 -16.22
CA ASN A 61 -0.96 -3.04 -17.31
C ASN A 61 -0.36 -1.72 -16.82
N VAL A 62 -1.03 -1.03 -15.89
CA VAL A 62 -0.53 0.23 -15.33
C VAL A 62 0.74 -0.02 -14.51
N GLY A 63 0.73 -1.02 -13.63
CA GLY A 63 1.86 -1.38 -12.77
C GLY A 63 3.11 -1.74 -13.56
N LEU A 64 2.99 -2.59 -14.59
CA LEU A 64 4.13 -3.01 -15.43
C LEU A 64 4.74 -1.84 -16.21
N LYS A 65 3.92 -0.88 -16.66
CA LYS A 65 4.44 0.34 -17.31
C LYS A 65 5.22 1.21 -16.33
N VAL A 66 4.71 1.37 -15.09
CA VAL A 66 5.40 2.14 -14.05
C VAL A 66 6.74 1.48 -13.68
N ILE A 67 6.79 0.16 -13.57
CA ILE A 67 8.04 -0.59 -13.33
C ILE A 67 9.02 -0.37 -14.48
N TYR A 68 8.56 -0.47 -15.74
CA TYR A 68 9.42 -0.26 -16.90
C TYR A 68 10.03 1.15 -16.92
N VAL A 69 9.23 2.18 -16.71
CA VAL A 69 9.69 3.57 -16.71
C VAL A 69 10.68 3.83 -15.57
N ASN A 70 10.40 3.35 -14.36
CA ASN A 70 11.28 3.60 -13.22
C ASN A 70 12.57 2.77 -13.26
N THR A 71 12.51 1.49 -13.65
CA THR A 71 13.68 0.60 -13.61
C THR A 71 14.46 0.63 -14.92
N VAL A 72 13.81 0.43 -16.07
CA VAL A 72 14.52 0.34 -17.35
C VAL A 72 14.92 1.71 -17.85
N GLN A 73 13.99 2.67 -17.84
CA GLN A 73 14.25 4.01 -18.40
C GLN A 73 15.04 4.92 -17.44
N SER A 74 14.69 4.99 -16.16
CA SER A 74 15.38 5.87 -15.20
C SER A 74 16.65 5.26 -14.61
N PHE A 75 16.62 4.00 -14.17
CA PHE A 75 17.77 3.39 -13.49
C PHE A 75 18.82 2.84 -14.48
N MET A 76 18.38 2.06 -15.49
CA MET A 76 19.29 1.49 -16.49
C MET A 76 19.54 2.39 -17.71
N LYS A 77 18.97 3.60 -17.75
CA LYS A 77 19.05 4.54 -18.89
C LYS A 77 18.68 3.90 -20.23
N GLY A 78 17.75 2.94 -20.19
CA GLY A 78 17.31 2.15 -21.33
C GLY A 78 16.38 2.91 -22.29
N PRO A 79 16.01 2.27 -23.41
CA PRO A 79 15.18 2.89 -24.43
C PRO A 79 13.77 3.22 -23.92
N ALA A 80 13.24 4.36 -24.32
CA ALA A 80 11.90 4.79 -23.97
C ALA A 80 10.84 3.78 -24.45
N LEU A 81 9.76 3.62 -23.68
CA LEU A 81 8.68 2.66 -23.95
C LEU A 81 8.04 2.84 -25.34
N ASN A 82 8.05 4.06 -25.88
CA ASN A 82 7.50 4.39 -27.19
C ASN A 82 8.33 3.84 -28.37
N THR A 83 9.55 3.39 -28.11
CA THR A 83 10.39 2.78 -29.15
C THR A 83 10.01 1.30 -29.39
N PRO A 84 10.17 0.77 -30.61
CA PRO A 84 9.84 -0.63 -30.89
C PRO A 84 10.66 -1.61 -30.03
N ARG A 85 11.93 -1.27 -29.76
CA ARG A 85 12.80 -2.06 -28.86
C ARG A 85 12.28 -2.05 -27.41
N GLY A 86 11.84 -0.89 -26.91
CA GLY A 86 11.27 -0.78 -25.57
C GLY A 86 9.97 -1.57 -25.41
N ARG A 87 9.14 -1.64 -26.47
CA ARG A 87 7.91 -2.44 -26.48
C ARG A 87 8.17 -3.94 -26.36
N VAL A 88 9.19 -4.46 -27.03
CA VAL A 88 9.57 -5.89 -26.94
C VAL A 88 10.05 -6.23 -25.52
N ILE A 89 10.89 -5.38 -24.93
CA ILE A 89 11.36 -5.57 -23.55
C ILE A 89 10.18 -5.54 -22.58
N TRP A 90 9.28 -4.57 -22.72
CA TRP A 90 8.07 -4.50 -21.89
C TRP A 90 7.17 -5.74 -22.05
N ALA A 91 6.99 -6.25 -23.27
CA ALA A 91 6.24 -7.48 -23.51
C ALA A 91 6.87 -8.69 -22.80
N SER A 92 8.20 -8.83 -22.86
CA SER A 92 8.90 -9.91 -22.15
C SER A 92 8.74 -9.82 -20.62
N ILE A 93 8.87 -8.63 -20.04
CA ILE A 93 8.64 -8.40 -18.61
C ILE A 93 7.19 -8.73 -18.23
N SER A 94 6.23 -8.40 -19.09
CA SER A 94 4.82 -8.70 -18.87
C SER A 94 4.57 -10.22 -18.82
N VAL A 95 5.13 -10.98 -19.77
CA VAL A 95 5.00 -12.45 -19.78
C VAL A 95 5.62 -13.06 -18.53
N VAL A 96 6.82 -12.63 -18.14
CA VAL A 96 7.50 -13.12 -16.92
C VAL A 96 6.67 -12.81 -15.68
N TYR A 97 6.12 -11.59 -15.58
CA TYR A 97 5.29 -11.19 -14.46
C TYR A 97 4.03 -12.08 -14.32
N TRP A 98 3.31 -12.31 -15.43
CA TRP A 98 2.11 -13.14 -15.40
C TRP A 98 2.43 -14.61 -15.11
N ALA A 99 3.56 -15.12 -15.60
CA ALA A 99 4.02 -16.46 -15.26
C ALA A 99 4.31 -16.60 -13.75
N LEU A 100 5.03 -15.63 -13.16
CA LEU A 100 5.30 -15.63 -11.71
C LEU A 100 4.01 -15.49 -10.89
N ALA A 101 3.10 -14.61 -11.30
CA ALA A 101 1.82 -14.44 -10.64
C ALA A 101 0.99 -15.74 -10.66
N PHE A 102 0.99 -16.46 -11.78
CA PHE A 102 0.34 -17.76 -11.90
C PHE A 102 0.95 -18.81 -10.96
N VAL A 103 2.29 -18.88 -10.89
CA VAL A 103 2.99 -19.80 -9.99
C VAL A 103 2.65 -19.50 -8.52
N ILE A 104 2.65 -18.23 -8.11
CA ILE A 104 2.32 -17.85 -6.73
C ILE A 104 0.86 -18.17 -6.42
N ALA A 105 -0.06 -17.84 -7.32
CA ALA A 105 -1.50 -18.08 -7.12
C ALA A 105 -1.86 -19.57 -7.07
N SER A 106 -1.18 -20.41 -7.85
CA SER A 106 -1.39 -21.88 -7.84
C SER A 106 -0.76 -22.59 -6.65
N SER A 107 0.19 -21.94 -5.97
CA SER A 107 0.93 -22.53 -4.84
C SER A 107 0.24 -22.33 -3.49
N ILE A 108 -0.54 -21.27 -3.31
CA ILE A 108 -1.15 -20.94 -2.02
C ILE A 108 -2.65 -21.29 -2.05
N PRO A 109 -3.12 -22.23 -1.21
CA PRO A 109 -4.49 -22.76 -1.30
C PRO A 109 -5.56 -21.77 -0.79
N GLN A 110 -5.17 -20.71 -0.08
CA GLN A 110 -6.10 -19.79 0.55
C GLN A 110 -5.85 -18.33 0.16
N VAL A 111 -6.82 -17.71 -0.50
CA VAL A 111 -6.74 -16.31 -0.99
C VAL A 111 -6.58 -15.30 0.16
N GLN A 112 -7.13 -15.60 1.34
CA GLN A 112 -7.13 -14.70 2.48
C GLN A 112 -5.73 -14.45 3.04
N THR A 113 -4.88 -15.47 3.09
CA THR A 113 -3.51 -15.33 3.60
C THR A 113 -2.64 -14.52 2.65
N ILE A 114 -2.81 -14.69 1.33
CA ILE A 114 -2.15 -13.85 0.32
C ILE A 114 -2.60 -12.39 0.44
N SER A 115 -3.91 -12.16 0.58
CA SER A 115 -4.46 -10.81 0.73
C SER A 115 -3.93 -10.13 1.99
N GLY A 116 -3.84 -10.85 3.10
CA GLY A 116 -3.24 -10.35 4.35
C GLY A 116 -1.77 -10.00 4.19
N LEU A 117 -0.99 -10.84 3.52
CA LEU A 117 0.42 -10.58 3.24
C LEU A 117 0.63 -9.35 2.36
N ILE A 118 -0.14 -9.22 1.26
CA ILE A 118 -0.07 -8.05 0.38
C ILE A 118 -0.49 -6.79 1.13
N ALA A 119 -1.51 -6.87 1.98
CA ALA A 119 -1.94 -5.75 2.81
C ALA A 119 -0.83 -5.29 3.78
N ALA A 120 -0.12 -6.23 4.41
CA ALA A 120 0.99 -5.92 5.32
C ALA A 120 2.20 -5.32 4.58
N ILE A 121 2.53 -5.83 3.40
CA ILE A 121 3.70 -5.38 2.62
C ILE A 121 3.44 -4.05 1.90
N ALA A 122 2.35 -3.97 1.14
CA ALA A 122 2.12 -2.82 0.26
C ALA A 122 1.17 -1.81 0.89
N ILE A 123 -0.04 -2.23 1.26
CA ILE A 123 -1.10 -1.30 1.66
C ILE A 123 -0.70 -0.54 2.94
N MET A 124 -0.24 -1.25 3.97
CA MET A 124 0.19 -0.63 5.22
C MET A 124 1.32 0.39 5.00
N ASN A 125 2.32 0.03 4.19
CA ASN A 125 3.46 0.90 3.95
C ASN A 125 3.12 2.13 3.09
N PHE A 126 2.32 1.96 2.03
CA PHE A 126 1.93 3.09 1.17
C PHE A 126 0.85 3.98 1.78
N SER A 127 0.02 3.46 2.68
CA SER A 127 -1.03 4.25 3.34
C SER A 127 -0.56 4.96 4.60
N TYR A 128 0.30 4.33 5.40
CA TYR A 128 0.64 4.87 6.71
C TYR A 128 2.16 5.07 6.88
N SER A 129 3.02 4.10 6.56
CA SER A 129 4.46 4.26 6.79
C SER A 129 5.10 5.38 5.96
N PHE A 130 5.04 5.30 4.63
CA PHE A 130 5.70 6.25 3.74
C PHE A 130 5.10 7.65 3.79
N PRO A 131 3.76 7.87 3.77
CA PRO A 131 3.21 9.21 3.79
C PRO A 131 3.58 9.98 5.06
N PHE A 132 3.48 9.34 6.24
CA PHE A 132 3.85 10.01 7.49
C PHE A 132 5.36 10.20 7.62
N MET A 133 6.18 9.28 7.09
CA MET A 133 7.63 9.43 7.08
C MET A 133 8.06 10.60 6.17
N LEU A 134 7.49 10.69 4.97
CA LEU A 134 7.75 11.78 4.05
C LEU A 134 7.26 13.11 4.61
N ALA A 135 6.10 13.13 5.28
CA ALA A 135 5.62 14.32 5.98
C ALA A 135 6.58 14.76 7.09
N LEU A 136 7.06 13.82 7.92
CA LEU A 136 8.06 14.09 8.96
C LEU A 136 9.35 14.68 8.37
N ILE A 137 9.88 14.05 7.31
CA ILE A 137 11.10 14.53 6.64
C ILE A 137 10.87 15.91 6.04
N PHE A 138 9.70 16.16 5.45
CA PHE A 138 9.33 17.46 4.90
C PHE A 138 9.32 18.53 5.98
N TYR A 139 8.68 18.28 7.13
CA TYR A 139 8.63 19.22 8.25
C TYR A 139 10.02 19.51 8.83
N ILE A 140 10.86 18.49 9.02
CA ILE A 140 12.23 18.67 9.49
C ILE A 140 13.04 19.52 8.50
N LYS A 141 12.91 19.25 7.19
CA LYS A 141 13.60 20.03 6.15
C LYS A 141 13.12 21.47 6.10
N ARG A 142 11.81 21.70 6.21
CA ARG A 142 11.20 23.02 6.18
C ARG A 142 11.70 23.89 7.32
N ASP A 143 11.68 23.38 8.55
CA ASP A 143 12.09 24.15 9.72
C ASP A 143 13.63 24.29 9.78
N ALA A 144 14.37 23.36 9.17
CA ALA A 144 15.81 23.52 8.96
C ALA A 144 16.18 24.58 7.91
N MET A 145 15.22 25.12 7.15
CA MET A 145 15.43 26.19 6.15
C MET A 145 15.15 27.59 6.69
N GLU A 146 14.60 27.75 7.90
CA GLU A 146 14.21 29.05 8.47
C GLU A 146 15.39 30.02 8.66
N GLY A 147 16.63 29.52 8.66
CA GLY A 147 17.85 30.33 8.68
C GLY A 147 18.65 30.34 7.37
N ASP A 148 18.13 29.76 6.28
CA ASP A 148 18.82 29.79 4.98
C ASP A 148 18.53 31.14 4.24
N VAL A 149 19.41 31.52 3.30
CA VAL A 149 19.29 32.79 2.56
C VAL A 149 18.05 32.74 1.66
N PRO A 150 17.24 33.82 1.56
CA PRO A 150 16.10 33.87 0.65
C PRO A 150 16.51 33.53 -0.79
N PHE A 151 15.65 32.79 -1.48
CA PHE A 151 15.93 32.37 -2.85
C PHE A 151 16.08 33.58 -3.78
N THR A 152 17.23 33.69 -4.43
CA THR A 152 17.50 34.69 -5.47
C THR A 152 17.56 34.01 -6.85
N PRO A 153 16.75 34.44 -7.83
CA PRO A 153 16.74 33.83 -9.15
C PRO A 153 18.09 34.05 -9.86
N GLY A 154 18.67 32.98 -10.41
CA GLY A 154 19.96 33.03 -11.12
C GLY A 154 21.18 32.59 -10.31
N TYR A 155 21.04 32.38 -8.99
CA TYR A 155 22.10 31.82 -8.14
C TYR A 155 21.71 30.44 -7.61
N ALA A 156 22.70 29.55 -7.44
CA ALA A 156 22.48 28.29 -6.73
C ALA A 156 22.07 28.61 -5.28
N GLY A 157 21.01 27.97 -4.78
CA GLY A 157 20.47 28.24 -3.45
C GLY A 157 21.55 28.12 -2.37
N GLN A 158 21.95 29.25 -1.80
CA GLN A 158 22.99 29.30 -0.78
C GLN A 158 22.42 28.83 0.56
N ARG A 159 22.87 27.65 1.00
CA ARG A 159 22.57 27.10 2.32
C ARG A 159 23.60 27.63 3.31
N GLN A 160 23.17 28.15 4.45
CA GLN A 160 24.11 28.63 5.47
C GLN A 160 24.83 27.46 6.16
N ASP A 161 24.10 26.37 6.41
CA ASP A 161 24.59 25.22 7.18
C ASP A 161 24.51 23.90 6.39
N THR A 162 25.38 22.94 6.70
CA THR A 162 25.33 21.56 6.15
C THR A 162 24.73 20.59 7.18
N TRP A 163 24.13 19.46 6.75
CA TRP A 163 23.58 18.43 7.65
C TRP A 163 24.62 17.76 8.57
N ALA A 164 25.92 18.04 8.37
CA ALA A 164 26.98 17.67 9.28
C ALA A 164 27.00 18.52 10.57
N GLN A 165 26.37 19.71 10.56
CA GLN A 165 26.33 20.60 11.71
C GLN A 165 25.09 20.33 12.57
N TRP A 166 25.33 20.17 13.88
CA TRP A 166 24.28 19.92 14.86
C TRP A 166 23.29 21.10 15.00
N SER A 167 23.71 22.33 14.68
CA SER A 167 22.86 23.53 14.63
C SER A 167 21.64 23.34 13.73
N ARG A 168 21.82 22.67 12.58
CA ARG A 168 20.76 22.40 11.60
C ARG A 168 19.78 21.35 12.10
N TRP A 169 20.28 20.29 12.75
CA TRP A 169 19.44 19.27 13.38
C TRP A 169 18.62 19.82 14.54
N ARG A 170 19.24 20.65 15.40
CA ARG A 170 18.53 21.28 16.52
C ARG A 170 17.39 22.18 16.04
N ARG A 171 17.63 22.99 14.99
CA ARG A 171 16.59 23.82 14.36
C ARG A 171 15.51 22.96 13.69
N GLY A 172 15.90 21.96 12.90
CA GLY A 172 14.98 21.08 12.19
C GLY A 172 14.12 20.18 13.09
N LEU A 173 14.64 19.73 14.25
CA LEU A 173 13.91 18.85 15.17
C LEU A 173 13.09 19.62 16.21
N PHE A 174 13.65 20.68 16.79
CA PHE A 174 13.02 21.39 17.93
C PHE A 174 12.44 22.77 17.55
N GLY A 175 12.71 23.29 16.36
CA GLY A 175 12.11 24.52 15.85
C GLY A 175 10.72 24.31 15.23
N GLY A 176 10.10 25.43 14.85
CA GLY A 176 8.81 25.47 14.14
C GLY A 176 7.59 25.65 15.05
N HIS A 177 6.72 26.58 14.69
CA HIS A 177 5.35 26.69 15.19
C HIS A 177 4.40 26.43 14.03
N TYR A 178 3.42 25.56 14.24
CA TYR A 178 2.45 25.22 13.20
C TYR A 178 1.09 25.79 13.57
N GLU A 179 0.68 26.79 12.81
CA GLU A 179 -0.66 27.36 12.87
C GLU A 179 -1.55 26.60 11.91
N TYR A 180 -2.55 25.92 12.45
CA TYR A 180 -3.61 25.32 11.65
C TYR A 180 -4.88 26.14 11.84
N PRO A 181 -5.51 26.59 10.74
CA PRO A 181 -6.84 27.17 10.81
C PRO A 181 -7.82 26.02 11.08
N LEU A 182 -8.30 25.93 12.33
CA LEU A 182 -9.40 25.01 12.63
C LEU A 182 -10.71 25.58 12.07
N LEU A 183 -11.68 24.69 11.78
CA LEU A 183 -13.09 25.08 11.63
C LEU A 183 -13.48 25.98 12.83
N PHE A 184 -14.16 27.10 12.56
CA PHE A 184 -14.52 28.18 13.53
C PHE A 184 -13.44 29.25 13.83
N GLY A 185 -12.45 29.46 12.96
CA GLY A 185 -11.69 30.72 12.92
C GLY A 185 -10.73 30.97 14.09
N LYS A 186 -10.47 29.95 14.91
CA LYS A 186 -9.49 30.02 15.99
C LYS A 186 -8.19 29.34 15.53
N ASN A 187 -7.15 30.13 15.32
CA ASN A 187 -5.81 29.61 15.06
C ASN A 187 -5.30 28.97 16.34
N VAL A 188 -5.03 27.68 16.30
CA VAL A 188 -4.33 27.00 17.40
C VAL A 188 -2.88 26.82 16.96
N VAL A 189 -1.98 27.25 17.82
CA VAL A 189 -0.54 27.10 17.62
C VAL A 189 -0.14 25.78 18.30
N ILE A 190 0.14 24.75 17.51
CA ILE A 190 0.77 23.53 18.05
C ILE A 190 2.29 23.73 17.97
N PRO A 191 3.03 23.43 19.06
CA PRO A 191 4.49 23.45 19.02
C PRO A 191 5.00 22.36 18.05
N GLY A 192 5.92 22.72 17.15
CA GLY A 192 6.36 21.85 16.06
C GLY A 192 6.97 20.53 16.51
N ILE A 193 7.53 20.49 17.72
CA ILE A 193 8.04 19.26 18.35
C ILE A 193 6.95 18.21 18.55
N LEU A 194 5.71 18.60 18.91
CA LEU A 194 4.62 17.66 19.14
C LEU A 194 4.17 17.02 17.83
N VAL A 195 4.03 17.79 16.75
CA VAL A 195 3.66 17.24 15.44
C VAL A 195 4.72 16.28 14.92
N LYS A 196 6.00 16.63 15.05
CA LYS A 196 7.11 15.76 14.62
C LYS A 196 7.17 14.49 15.46
N ALA A 197 6.99 14.59 16.78
CA ALA A 197 6.94 13.44 17.67
C ALA A 197 5.77 12.52 17.35
N ILE A 198 4.57 13.06 17.15
CA ILE A 198 3.38 12.27 16.76
C ILE A 198 3.63 11.56 15.43
N LEU A 199 4.14 12.26 14.41
CA LEU A 199 4.46 11.66 13.13
C LEU A 199 5.53 10.56 13.26
N LEU A 200 6.52 10.75 14.14
CA LEU A 200 7.55 9.76 14.42
C LEU A 200 6.96 8.51 15.10
N PHE A 201 6.10 8.69 16.11
CA PHE A 201 5.45 7.57 16.77
C PHE A 201 4.52 6.82 15.82
N VAL A 202 3.74 7.53 15.00
CA VAL A 202 2.82 6.91 14.03
C VAL A 202 3.59 6.17 12.93
N THR A 203 4.70 6.72 12.45
CA THR A 203 5.54 6.03 11.45
C THR A 203 6.17 4.77 12.03
N LEU A 204 6.76 4.84 13.22
CA LEU A 204 7.31 3.67 13.88
C LEU A 204 6.23 2.62 14.17
N GLY A 205 5.05 3.04 14.63
CA GLY A 205 3.89 2.17 14.84
C GLY A 205 3.39 1.51 13.55
N ALA A 206 3.40 2.22 12.43
CA ALA A 206 3.04 1.66 11.13
C ALA A 206 4.07 0.61 10.65
N TYR A 207 5.37 0.87 10.86
CA TYR A 207 6.42 -0.10 10.53
C TYR A 207 6.37 -1.35 11.41
N THR A 208 6.13 -1.20 12.72
CA THR A 208 5.97 -2.37 13.60
C THR A 208 4.73 -3.17 13.23
N LEU A 209 3.61 -2.52 12.93
CA LEU A 209 2.38 -3.19 12.48
C LEU A 209 2.58 -3.91 11.15
N SER A 210 3.31 -3.30 10.21
CA SER A 210 3.68 -3.93 8.94
C SER A 210 4.54 -5.18 9.16
N GLY A 211 5.58 -5.09 10.02
CA GLY A 211 6.44 -6.23 10.35
C GLY A 211 5.69 -7.37 11.04
N LEU A 212 4.86 -7.06 12.04
CA LEU A 212 4.00 -8.03 12.73
C LEU A 212 2.98 -8.66 11.77
N GLY A 213 2.42 -7.87 10.85
CA GLY A 213 1.48 -8.34 9.83
C GLY A 213 2.13 -9.29 8.84
N MET A 214 3.38 -9.01 8.41
CA MET A 214 4.16 -9.92 7.58
C MET A 214 4.46 -11.23 8.31
N TYR A 215 4.84 -11.15 9.59
CA TYR A 215 5.12 -12.33 10.42
C TYR A 215 3.87 -13.19 10.60
N GLY A 216 2.75 -12.61 11.01
CA GLY A 216 1.50 -13.35 11.22
C GLY A 216 0.94 -13.96 9.92
N SER A 217 1.04 -13.23 8.80
CA SER A 217 0.68 -13.78 7.49
C SER A 217 1.62 -14.93 7.11
N GLY A 218 2.92 -14.82 7.39
CA GLY A 218 3.89 -15.89 7.17
C GLY A 218 3.59 -17.16 7.97
N GLU A 219 3.31 -17.03 9.26
CA GLU A 219 3.00 -18.18 10.12
C GLU A 219 1.68 -18.85 9.69
N SER A 220 0.64 -18.06 9.35
CA SER A 220 -0.63 -18.63 8.86
C SER A 220 -0.45 -19.39 7.53
N ILE A 221 0.41 -18.90 6.62
CA ILE A 221 0.74 -19.61 5.38
C ILE A 221 1.45 -20.93 5.71
N LYS A 222 2.42 -20.91 6.63
CA LYS A 222 3.14 -22.11 7.07
C LYS A 222 2.20 -23.15 7.69
N GLU A 223 1.34 -22.74 8.64
CA GLU A 223 0.34 -23.62 9.25
C GLU A 223 -0.62 -24.21 8.22
N THR A 224 -1.01 -23.43 7.20
CA THR A 224 -1.87 -23.90 6.11
C THR A 224 -1.18 -25.00 5.28
N PHE A 225 0.13 -24.90 5.06
CA PHE A 225 0.91 -25.94 4.37
C PHE A 225 1.18 -27.17 5.24
N GLU A 226 1.28 -27.02 6.56
CA GLU A 226 1.51 -28.14 7.50
C GLU A 226 0.23 -28.94 7.80
N SER A 227 -0.92 -28.25 7.91
CA SER A 227 -2.20 -28.86 8.33
C SER A 227 -2.99 -29.53 7.20
N SER A 228 -2.71 -29.19 5.94
CA SER A 228 -3.35 -29.79 4.77
C SER A 228 -2.35 -30.59 3.96
N PRO A 229 -2.66 -31.82 3.51
CA PRO A 229 -2.08 -32.36 2.28
C PRO A 229 -2.64 -31.54 1.11
N ALA A 230 -2.30 -30.25 1.06
CA ALA A 230 -2.98 -29.26 0.26
C ALA A 230 -2.77 -29.57 -1.23
N ALA A 231 -3.88 -29.83 -1.91
CA ALA A 231 -3.98 -29.83 -3.36
C ALA A 231 -3.64 -28.43 -3.90
N THR A 232 -2.36 -28.10 -3.99
CA THR A 232 -1.88 -27.06 -4.88
C THR A 232 -2.17 -27.50 -6.31
N SER A 233 -2.17 -26.60 -7.30
CA SER A 233 -2.32 -27.04 -8.71
C SER A 233 -1.19 -27.98 -9.18
N PHE A 234 -0.16 -28.17 -8.34
CA PHE A 234 0.94 -29.11 -8.50
C PHE A 234 0.78 -30.41 -7.68
N GLY A 235 -0.26 -30.53 -6.86
CA GLY A 235 -0.60 -31.73 -6.11
C GLY A 235 -1.54 -32.65 -6.89
N CYS A 236 -1.32 -33.97 -6.81
CA CYS A 236 -2.11 -34.97 -7.56
C CYS A 236 -3.48 -35.32 -6.95
N ALA A 237 -3.88 -34.73 -5.83
CA ALA A 237 -5.16 -35.01 -5.19
C ALA A 237 -6.16 -33.90 -5.51
N ALA A 238 -7.37 -34.25 -5.97
CA ALA A 238 -8.45 -33.27 -6.12
C ALA A 238 -8.88 -32.74 -4.74
N PRO A 239 -9.18 -31.44 -4.59
CA PRO A 239 -9.72 -30.92 -3.34
C PRO A 239 -11.13 -31.50 -3.13
N VAL A 240 -11.34 -32.17 -1.99
CA VAL A 240 -12.67 -32.56 -1.48
C VAL A 240 -13.27 -31.45 -0.64
#